data_AF-A0A4R8TI14-F1
#
_entry.id   AF-A0A4R8TI14-F1
#
_cell.length_a   1.000
_cell.length_b   1.000
_cell.length_c   1.000
_cell.angle_alpha   90.00
_cell.angle_beta   90.00
_cell.angle_gamma   90.00
#
_symmetry.space_group_name_H-M   'P 1'
#
loop_
_entity.id
_entity.type
_entity.pdbx_description
1 polymer ?
#
loop_
_entity_poly.entity_id
_entity_poly.type
_entity_poly.pdbx_seq_one_letter_code
_entity_poly.pdbx_strand_id
1 'polypeptide(L)'
;MRVALFTAALAAAPVLAYPGMKNTIAEIQARADADGNGPDVEDGSDSSELLGDLVTLDDSQLTAVGKSVKSLLTGGDKPESDAAYITSGRANNLPQKGSPACAADTCCIWKYIANDMTNTFRGKSGRCTDLARAAVRLGFHDAGGWSKFTGDLGGADGSIILSPDEMNRGENRGLEEIVAQTRIWFNQYKQFNIGMADLIQFGANVATVICPLGPRIRTYIGRKDSSQNCPESMLPPVTGSADFLIELFENKTIRPHGLTALIGAHTTSQQRFVDPSRAGDPQDSTPGVWDVKFYKETLGSAPARVFRFASDVVLAKDSRISKEFQAFAGQGGQSHWNEDYAREYIRLSLLGVQNINSLTECTKALPGRTGSFTAPDQAALDKWLATKDRVAKIADELRNGGNISSVINNVFGWLKSIFGFRY
;
A
#
# COMPACT_ATOMS: atom_id res chain seq x y z
N MET A 1 73.57 -9.51 20.77
CA MET A 1 72.85 -10.61 21.47
C MET A 1 72.10 -10.01 22.65
N ARG A 2 70.77 -9.90 22.55
CA ARG A 2 69.74 -9.77 23.60
C ARG A 2 68.49 -9.15 22.95
N VAL A 3 67.53 -10.02 22.64
CA VAL A 3 66.17 -9.67 22.21
C VAL A 3 65.35 -9.44 23.48
N ALA A 4 64.66 -8.32 23.58
CA ALA A 4 63.69 -8.06 24.64
C ALA A 4 62.29 -7.93 24.01
N LEU A 5 61.44 -8.91 24.30
CA LEU A 5 60.01 -8.92 24.01
C LEU A 5 59.29 -8.07 25.07
N PHE A 6 58.52 -7.07 24.64
CA PHE A 6 57.55 -6.37 25.49
C PHE A 6 56.14 -6.85 25.13
N THR A 7 55.53 -7.59 26.05
CA THR A 7 54.09 -7.90 26.08
C THR A 7 53.35 -6.76 26.79
N ALA A 8 52.42 -6.10 26.12
CA ALA A 8 51.51 -5.13 26.72
C ALA A 8 50.20 -5.84 27.12
N ALA A 9 49.88 -5.85 28.41
CA ALA A 9 48.61 -6.33 28.94
C ALA A 9 47.56 -5.21 28.84
N LEU A 10 46.43 -5.49 28.18
CA LEU A 10 45.28 -4.60 28.09
C LEU A 10 44.42 -4.74 29.36
N ALA A 11 44.28 -3.68 30.15
CA ALA A 11 43.38 -3.65 31.29
C ALA A 11 41.95 -3.38 30.81
N ALA A 12 41.02 -4.32 31.05
CA ALA A 12 39.59 -4.11 30.82
C ALA A 12 38.98 -3.38 32.02
N ALA A 13 38.36 -2.21 31.78
CA ALA A 13 37.53 -1.53 32.77
C ALA A 13 36.09 -2.08 32.71
N PRO A 14 35.43 -2.34 33.85
CA PRO A 14 34.05 -2.83 33.84
C PRO A 14 33.09 -1.67 33.54
N VAL A 15 32.28 -1.82 32.49
CA VAL A 15 31.15 -0.93 32.22
C VAL A 15 30.01 -1.29 33.18
N LEU A 16 29.70 -0.39 34.11
CA LEU A 16 28.51 -0.49 34.96
C LEU A 16 27.26 -0.15 34.14
N ALA A 17 26.48 -1.17 33.78
CA ALA A 17 25.18 -0.98 33.15
C ALA A 17 24.13 -0.60 34.21
N TYR A 18 23.63 0.63 34.16
CA TYR A 18 22.50 1.06 34.99
C TYR A 18 21.18 0.46 34.47
N PRO A 19 20.35 -0.14 35.33
CA PRO A 19 19.02 -0.66 34.97
C PRO A 19 18.04 0.51 34.77
N GLY A 20 18.09 1.10 33.58
CA GLY A 20 17.22 2.21 33.17
C GLY A 20 17.35 2.60 31.70
N MET A 21 18.49 2.30 31.06
CA MET A 21 18.75 2.71 29.67
C MET A 21 17.98 1.91 28.59
N LYS A 22 17.36 0.77 28.92
CA LYS A 22 16.53 0.04 27.94
C LYS A 22 15.34 0.88 27.45
N ASN A 23 14.70 1.61 28.37
CA ASN A 23 13.57 2.47 28.03
C ASN A 23 14.05 3.74 27.32
N THR A 24 15.24 4.26 27.68
CA THR A 24 15.81 5.45 27.05
C THR A 24 16.27 5.18 25.61
N ILE A 25 16.87 4.02 25.31
CA ILE A 25 17.23 3.65 23.93
C ILE A 25 15.98 3.41 23.08
N ALA A 26 14.98 2.73 23.62
CA ALA A 26 13.70 2.54 22.92
C ALA A 26 12.98 3.88 22.66
N GLU A 27 13.08 4.84 23.58
CA GLU A 27 12.52 6.19 23.41
C GLU A 27 13.33 7.03 22.42
N ILE A 28 14.66 6.87 22.36
CA ILE A 28 15.53 7.52 21.37
C ILE A 28 15.29 6.93 19.96
N GLN A 29 15.16 5.61 19.84
CA GLN A 29 14.76 4.96 18.58
C GLN A 29 13.38 5.42 18.14
N ALA A 30 12.37 5.37 19.02
CA ALA A 30 11.03 5.85 18.68
C ALA A 30 10.97 7.34 18.31
N ARG A 31 11.91 8.17 18.79
CA ARG A 31 12.04 9.59 18.39
C ARG A 31 12.79 9.76 17.08
N ALA A 32 13.82 8.95 16.81
CA ALA A 32 14.50 8.91 15.52
C ALA A 32 13.54 8.42 14.41
N ASP A 33 12.74 7.40 14.71
CA ASP A 33 11.69 6.85 13.84
C ASP A 33 10.52 7.84 13.65
N ALA A 34 10.24 8.72 14.62
CA ALA A 34 9.21 9.76 14.50
C ALA A 34 9.61 10.91 13.56
N ASP A 35 10.91 11.12 13.35
CA ASP A 35 11.46 12.12 12.44
C ASP A 35 11.79 11.54 11.04
N GLY A 36 11.47 10.26 10.79
CA GLY A 36 11.80 9.55 9.53
C GLY A 36 13.29 9.22 9.40
N ASN A 37 14.05 9.32 10.50
CA ASN A 37 15.50 9.10 10.59
C ASN A 37 15.80 7.94 11.57
N GLY A 38 14.92 6.93 11.62
CA GLY A 38 15.29 5.67 12.25
C GLY A 38 16.62 5.21 11.68
N PRO A 39 17.56 4.67 12.49
CA PRO A 39 18.84 4.25 11.93
C PRO A 39 18.56 3.19 10.87
N ASP A 40 18.82 3.54 9.60
CA ASP A 40 18.95 2.60 8.49
C ASP A 40 19.84 1.48 9.02
N VAL A 41 19.24 0.31 9.25
CA VAL A 41 20.05 -0.82 9.65
C VAL A 41 20.76 -1.21 8.38
N GLU A 42 22.06 -0.95 8.28
CA GLU A 42 22.92 -1.44 7.20
C GLU A 42 23.03 -3.00 7.26
N ASP A 43 21.92 -3.72 7.38
CA ASP A 43 21.84 -5.18 7.28
C ASP A 43 21.45 -5.65 5.86
N GLY A 44 21.20 -4.70 4.95
CA GLY A 44 20.82 -4.97 3.56
C GLY A 44 19.33 -5.23 3.35
N SER A 45 18.47 -4.89 4.32
CA SER A 45 17.01 -5.03 4.23
C SER A 45 16.31 -4.03 3.31
N ASP A 46 17.01 -2.97 2.89
CA ASP A 46 16.39 -1.80 2.26
C ASP A 46 16.49 -1.83 0.73
N SER A 47 15.40 -1.40 0.10
CA SER A 47 15.29 -1.37 -1.35
C SER A 47 15.99 -0.15 -1.93
N SER A 48 17.24 -0.31 -2.42
CA SER A 48 18.06 0.80 -2.97
C SER A 48 18.42 0.68 -4.46
N GLU A 49 18.07 -0.43 -5.12
CA GLU A 49 18.39 -0.65 -6.54
C GLU A 49 17.65 0.37 -7.44
N LEU A 50 18.33 0.94 -8.45
CA LEU A 50 17.71 1.84 -9.43
C LEU A 50 16.85 1.06 -10.44
N LEU A 51 15.94 1.76 -11.11
CA LEU A 51 14.98 1.19 -12.07
C LEU A 51 15.01 1.94 -13.40
N GLY A 52 14.62 1.24 -14.47
CA GLY A 52 14.38 1.83 -15.79
C GLY A 52 15.57 2.57 -16.39
N ASP A 53 15.29 3.72 -17.00
CA ASP A 53 16.31 4.60 -17.57
C ASP A 53 17.25 5.24 -16.53
N LEU A 54 16.88 5.27 -15.24
CA LEU A 54 17.75 5.78 -14.18
C LEU A 54 18.97 4.89 -13.91
N VAL A 55 18.94 3.63 -14.35
CA VAL A 55 20.08 2.70 -14.20
C VAL A 55 21.25 3.10 -15.11
N THR A 56 20.97 3.66 -16.28
CA THR A 56 21.97 3.89 -17.33
C THR A 56 22.26 5.37 -17.59
N LEU A 57 21.38 6.28 -17.18
CA LEU A 57 21.56 7.72 -17.35
C LEU A 57 22.58 8.29 -16.34
N ASP A 58 23.47 9.14 -16.84
CA ASP A 58 24.37 9.94 -16.01
C ASP A 58 23.60 11.06 -15.30
N ASP A 59 24.11 11.52 -14.14
CA ASP A 59 23.47 12.58 -13.33
C ASP A 59 23.28 13.90 -14.11
N SER A 60 24.12 14.17 -15.12
CA SER A 60 23.98 15.33 -16.01
C SER A 60 22.80 15.23 -16.98
N GLN A 61 22.31 14.01 -17.24
CA GLN A 61 21.17 13.73 -18.13
C GLN A 61 19.84 13.68 -17.36
N LEU A 62 19.88 13.65 -16.03
CA LEU A 62 18.68 13.58 -15.20
C LEU A 62 17.92 14.91 -15.20
N THR A 63 16.64 14.83 -15.52
CA THR A 63 15.67 15.91 -15.31
C THR A 63 15.44 16.13 -13.81
N ALA A 64 14.71 17.18 -13.45
CA ALA A 64 14.31 17.40 -12.06
C ALA A 64 13.52 16.20 -11.48
N VAL A 65 12.64 15.59 -12.29
CA VAL A 65 11.90 14.40 -11.85
C VAL A 65 12.83 13.20 -11.70
N GLY A 66 13.76 12.98 -12.63
CA GLY A 66 14.69 11.86 -12.58
C GLY A 66 15.60 11.91 -11.36
N LYS A 67 16.11 13.11 -11.02
CA LYS A 67 16.89 13.33 -9.78
C LYS A 67 16.09 13.03 -8.53
N SER A 68 14.84 13.50 -8.47
CA SER A 68 13.99 13.28 -7.30
C SER A 68 13.58 11.81 -7.15
N VAL A 69 13.22 11.13 -8.24
CA VAL A 69 12.91 9.70 -8.20
C VAL A 69 14.14 8.86 -7.87
N LYS A 70 15.32 9.19 -8.44
CA LYS A 70 16.60 8.55 -8.06
C LYS A 70 16.87 8.69 -6.56
N SER A 71 16.67 9.88 -6.00
CA SER A 71 16.79 10.12 -4.57
C SER A 71 15.82 9.23 -3.77
N LEU A 72 14.53 9.22 -4.14
CA LEU A 72 13.50 8.37 -3.49
C LEU A 72 13.84 6.89 -3.49
N LEU A 73 14.27 6.35 -4.64
CA LEU A 73 14.63 4.94 -4.80
C LEU A 73 15.89 4.56 -4.01
N THR A 74 16.73 5.51 -3.65
CA THR A 74 17.99 5.27 -2.91
C THR A 74 17.90 5.72 -1.45
N GLY A 75 16.69 5.84 -0.91
CA GLY A 75 16.44 6.22 0.49
C GLY A 75 16.45 7.73 0.75
N GLY A 76 16.86 8.56 -0.21
CA GLY A 76 16.77 10.02 -0.09
C GLY A 76 15.34 10.56 -0.34
N ASP A 77 15.11 11.84 -0.01
CA ASP A 77 13.86 12.58 -0.22
C ASP A 77 12.62 12.00 0.52
N LYS A 78 11.54 12.79 0.59
CA LYS A 78 10.28 12.40 1.25
C LYS A 78 9.33 11.74 0.25
N PRO A 79 8.81 10.53 0.53
CA PRO A 79 7.92 9.81 -0.38
C PRO A 79 6.48 10.36 -0.34
N GLU A 80 6.16 11.22 0.62
CA GLU A 80 4.89 11.91 0.75
C GLU A 80 4.98 13.38 0.33
N SER A 81 3.88 13.92 -0.22
CA SER A 81 3.77 15.36 -0.50
C SER A 81 2.35 15.87 -0.32
N ASP A 82 2.23 17.05 0.29
CA ASP A 82 0.95 17.74 0.49
C ASP A 82 0.62 18.75 -0.62
N ALA A 83 1.45 18.85 -1.67
CA ALA A 83 1.15 19.67 -2.85
C ALA A 83 -0.28 19.42 -3.33
N ALA A 84 -1.04 20.47 -3.65
CA ALA A 84 -2.45 20.35 -4.02
C ALA A 84 -2.90 21.52 -4.91
N TYR A 85 -3.89 21.27 -5.78
CA TYR A 85 -4.71 22.36 -6.31
C TYR A 85 -5.53 23.00 -5.19
N ILE A 86 -5.60 24.31 -5.19
CA ILE A 86 -6.53 25.09 -4.38
C ILE A 86 -7.86 25.10 -5.12
N THR A 87 -8.91 24.54 -4.51
CA THR A 87 -10.26 24.47 -5.11
C THR A 87 -11.32 25.04 -4.17
N SER A 88 -10.94 26.01 -3.33
CA SER A 88 -11.82 26.63 -2.35
C SER A 88 -12.74 27.67 -2.99
N GLY A 89 -13.90 27.96 -2.38
CA GLY A 89 -14.79 29.02 -2.88
C GLY A 89 -14.17 30.42 -2.88
N ARG A 90 -13.04 30.64 -2.21
CA ARG A 90 -12.32 31.94 -2.14
C ARG A 90 -11.15 32.04 -3.13
N ALA A 91 -10.64 30.91 -3.60
CA ALA A 91 -9.52 30.82 -4.54
C ALA A 91 -9.55 29.46 -5.23
N ASN A 92 -9.47 29.46 -6.56
CA ASN A 92 -9.40 28.25 -7.38
C ASN A 92 -8.26 28.38 -8.40
N ASN A 93 -7.26 27.50 -8.31
CA ASN A 93 -6.16 27.42 -9.28
C ASN A 93 -6.24 26.17 -10.17
N LEU A 94 -7.29 25.37 -10.07
CA LEU A 94 -7.55 24.26 -10.99
C LEU A 94 -8.15 24.82 -12.29
N PRO A 95 -7.44 24.72 -13.43
CA PRO A 95 -7.98 25.15 -14.71
C PRO A 95 -9.22 24.33 -15.10
N GLN A 96 -10.14 24.95 -15.84
CA GLN A 96 -11.36 24.27 -16.29
C GLN A 96 -11.03 23.06 -17.18
N LYS A 97 -11.67 21.92 -16.93
CA LYS A 97 -11.59 20.70 -17.77
C LYS A 97 -11.83 21.03 -19.24
N GLY A 98 -10.90 20.62 -20.10
CA GLY A 98 -10.95 20.85 -21.54
C GLY A 98 -10.46 22.23 -22.01
N SER A 99 -10.06 23.12 -21.09
CA SER A 99 -9.43 24.39 -21.47
C SER A 99 -7.97 24.20 -21.92
N PRO A 100 -7.41 25.13 -22.74
CA PRO A 100 -5.99 25.13 -23.07
C PRO A 100 -5.07 25.17 -21.84
N ALA A 101 -5.48 25.89 -20.79
CA ALA A 101 -4.72 25.95 -19.53
C ALA A 101 -4.67 24.59 -18.83
N CYS A 102 -5.74 23.81 -18.87
CA CYS A 102 -5.75 22.44 -18.34
C CYS A 102 -4.90 21.49 -19.19
N ALA A 103 -4.92 21.66 -20.52
CA ALA A 103 -4.07 20.87 -21.41
C ALA A 103 -2.57 21.16 -21.24
N ALA A 104 -2.21 22.39 -20.87
CA ALA A 104 -0.83 22.80 -20.61
C ALA A 104 -0.27 22.30 -19.25
N ASP A 105 -1.14 21.92 -18.32
CA ASP A 105 -0.77 21.33 -17.03
C ASP A 105 -1.15 19.85 -17.03
N THR A 106 -0.17 18.96 -17.28
CA THR A 106 -0.36 17.51 -17.37
C THR A 106 -1.21 16.94 -16.23
N CYS A 107 -1.11 17.49 -15.02
CA CYS A 107 -1.79 17.00 -13.83
C CYS A 107 -3.24 17.49 -13.69
N CYS A 108 -3.66 18.47 -14.50
CA CYS A 108 -4.98 19.09 -14.36
C CYS A 108 -6.10 18.06 -14.58
N ILE A 109 -6.00 17.24 -15.64
CA ILE A 109 -7.03 16.23 -15.91
C ILE A 109 -7.11 15.17 -14.81
N TRP A 110 -5.97 14.81 -14.22
CA TRP A 110 -5.88 13.86 -13.13
C TRP A 110 -6.60 14.33 -11.87
N LYS A 111 -6.73 15.65 -11.65
CA LYS A 111 -7.55 16.16 -10.54
C LYS A 111 -9.04 15.87 -10.75
N TYR A 112 -9.54 15.95 -11.98
CA TYR A 112 -10.92 15.57 -12.29
C TYR A 112 -11.14 14.07 -12.13
N ILE A 113 -10.19 13.25 -12.58
CA ILE A 113 -10.20 11.79 -12.38
C ILE A 113 -10.21 11.46 -10.88
N ALA A 114 -9.35 12.11 -10.08
CA ALA A 114 -9.30 11.93 -8.63
C ALA A 114 -10.62 12.27 -7.93
N ASN A 115 -11.34 13.31 -8.40
CA ASN A 115 -12.63 13.68 -7.83
C ASN A 115 -13.69 12.59 -8.11
N ASP A 116 -13.73 12.05 -9.33
CA ASP A 116 -14.64 10.95 -9.68
C ASP A 116 -14.30 9.69 -8.87
N MET A 117 -13.02 9.32 -8.81
CA MET A 117 -12.54 8.21 -7.98
C MET A 117 -12.87 8.40 -6.51
N THR A 118 -12.71 9.61 -5.96
CA THR A 118 -13.04 9.93 -4.56
C THR A 118 -14.51 9.65 -4.25
N ASN A 119 -15.43 10.00 -5.16
CA ASN A 119 -16.85 9.75 -5.00
C ASN A 119 -17.19 8.25 -4.99
N THR A 120 -16.40 7.44 -5.71
CA THR A 120 -16.56 5.97 -5.75
C THR A 120 -15.85 5.27 -4.60
N PHE A 121 -14.69 5.76 -4.19
CA PHE A 121 -13.80 5.11 -3.23
C PHE A 121 -14.14 5.41 -1.77
N ARG A 122 -14.83 6.53 -1.47
CA ARG A 122 -15.22 6.88 -0.11
C ARG A 122 -16.62 6.36 0.22
N GLY A 123 -16.70 5.47 1.20
CA GLY A 123 -17.96 4.96 1.71
C GLY A 123 -18.68 5.94 2.63
N LYS A 124 -19.99 5.71 2.84
CA LYS A 124 -20.85 6.56 3.70
C LYS A 124 -20.42 6.57 5.16
N SER A 125 -19.73 5.53 5.64
CA SER A 125 -19.18 5.47 7.00
C SER A 125 -17.85 6.21 7.15
N GLY A 126 -17.27 6.71 6.05
CA GLY A 126 -15.92 7.26 6.01
C GLY A 126 -14.84 6.23 5.68
N ARG A 127 -15.12 4.92 5.81
CA ARG A 127 -14.24 3.84 5.33
C ARG A 127 -14.11 3.85 3.82
N CYS A 128 -13.01 3.32 3.30
CA CYS A 128 -12.90 3.11 1.86
C CYS A 128 -13.70 1.88 1.39
N THR A 129 -14.22 1.97 0.16
CA THR A 129 -15.10 0.96 -0.46
C THR A 129 -14.30 -0.22 -1.05
N ASP A 130 -15.01 -1.25 -1.53
CA ASP A 130 -14.39 -2.41 -2.20
C ASP A 130 -13.60 -2.01 -3.42
N LEU A 131 -14.10 -1.06 -4.21
CA LEU A 131 -13.41 -0.57 -5.39
C LEU A 131 -12.11 0.15 -5.02
N ALA A 132 -12.07 0.86 -3.89
CA ALA A 132 -10.82 1.47 -3.42
C ALA A 132 -9.79 0.39 -3.06
N ARG A 133 -10.20 -0.60 -2.28
CA ARG A 133 -9.32 -1.67 -1.78
C ARG A 133 -8.85 -2.56 -2.93
N ALA A 134 -9.73 -2.81 -3.89
CA ALA A 134 -9.42 -3.51 -5.13
C ALA A 134 -8.54 -2.67 -6.07
N ALA A 135 -8.59 -1.33 -6.05
CA ALA A 135 -7.68 -0.48 -6.82
C ALA A 135 -6.25 -0.55 -6.29
N VAL A 136 -6.06 -0.60 -4.97
CA VAL A 136 -4.75 -0.86 -4.35
C VAL A 136 -4.20 -2.21 -4.83
N ARG A 137 -5.02 -3.26 -4.75
CA ARG A 137 -4.66 -4.60 -5.27
C ARG A 137 -4.37 -4.56 -6.77
N LEU A 138 -5.17 -3.88 -7.58
CA LEU A 138 -4.98 -3.78 -9.03
C LEU A 138 -3.62 -3.13 -9.37
N GLY A 139 -3.23 -2.07 -8.64
CA GLY A 139 -1.92 -1.43 -8.82
C GLY A 139 -0.76 -2.39 -8.57
N PHE A 140 -0.87 -3.24 -7.54
CA PHE A 140 0.09 -4.32 -7.31
C PHE A 140 0.07 -5.40 -8.39
N HIS A 141 -1.11 -5.86 -8.81
CA HIS A 141 -1.22 -6.95 -9.77
C HIS A 141 -0.76 -6.56 -11.19
N ASP A 142 -0.90 -5.28 -11.57
CA ASP A 142 -0.30 -4.71 -12.78
C ASP A 142 1.25 -4.70 -12.65
N ALA A 143 1.76 -3.93 -11.69
CA ALA A 143 3.19 -3.75 -11.46
C ALA A 143 3.96 -5.04 -11.17
N GLY A 144 3.30 -5.97 -10.48
CA GLY A 144 3.86 -7.23 -10.03
C GLY A 144 4.16 -8.22 -11.16
N GLY A 145 3.70 -7.97 -12.39
CA GLY A 145 4.03 -8.77 -13.57
C GLY A 145 5.49 -8.70 -14.04
N TRP A 146 6.32 -7.86 -13.40
CA TRP A 146 7.71 -7.61 -13.79
C TRP A 146 8.74 -8.31 -12.88
N SER A 147 9.94 -8.58 -13.40
CA SER A 147 11.15 -8.81 -12.60
C SER A 147 12.41 -8.38 -13.37
N LYS A 148 13.57 -8.38 -12.70
CA LYS A 148 14.88 -8.19 -13.35
C LYS A 148 15.16 -9.15 -14.51
N PHE A 149 14.39 -10.24 -14.62
CA PHE A 149 14.56 -11.29 -15.64
C PHE A 149 13.47 -11.30 -16.71
N THR A 150 12.50 -10.36 -16.68
CA THR A 150 11.40 -10.32 -17.67
C THR A 150 11.72 -9.48 -18.91
N GLY A 151 12.87 -8.80 -18.95
CA GLY A 151 13.20 -7.85 -20.02
C GLY A 151 12.23 -6.68 -20.01
N ASP A 152 11.66 -6.38 -21.19
CA ASP A 152 10.68 -5.30 -21.37
C ASP A 152 9.22 -5.72 -21.15
N LEU A 153 8.97 -6.93 -20.61
CA LEU A 153 7.63 -7.44 -20.39
C LEU A 153 7.15 -7.21 -18.95
N GLY A 154 5.90 -6.76 -18.83
CA GLY A 154 5.18 -6.53 -17.58
C GLY A 154 5.68 -5.31 -16.80
N GLY A 155 5.02 -5.06 -15.68
CA GLY A 155 5.33 -3.93 -14.80
C GLY A 155 4.15 -2.99 -14.71
N ALA A 156 4.40 -1.76 -14.28
CA ALA A 156 3.38 -0.73 -14.27
C ALA A 156 3.16 -0.21 -15.71
N ASP A 157 2.55 -1.04 -16.55
CA ASP A 157 2.37 -0.81 -17.99
C ASP A 157 0.91 -0.97 -18.45
N GLY A 158 -0.01 -1.28 -17.53
CA GLY A 158 -1.42 -1.44 -17.81
C GLY A 158 -1.78 -2.75 -18.52
N SER A 159 -0.81 -3.66 -18.71
CA SER A 159 -1.01 -4.91 -19.42
C SER A 159 -2.08 -5.78 -18.79
N ILE A 160 -2.29 -5.71 -17.48
CA ILE A 160 -3.34 -6.47 -16.81
C ILE A 160 -4.73 -6.16 -17.39
N ILE A 161 -4.98 -4.92 -17.84
CA ILE A 161 -6.26 -4.54 -18.48
C ILE A 161 -6.18 -4.59 -20.01
N LEU A 162 -5.04 -4.24 -20.59
CA LEU A 162 -4.90 -4.06 -22.04
C LEU A 162 -4.58 -5.34 -22.80
N SER A 163 -3.98 -6.32 -22.13
CA SER A 163 -3.64 -7.60 -22.71
C SER A 163 -4.87 -8.53 -22.78
N PRO A 164 -4.88 -9.52 -23.70
CA PRO A 164 -6.00 -10.44 -23.87
C PRO A 164 -6.07 -11.54 -22.80
N ASP A 165 -4.96 -11.84 -22.10
CA ASP A 165 -4.82 -13.05 -21.29
C ASP A 165 -4.80 -12.81 -19.77
N GLU A 166 -4.14 -11.75 -19.29
CA GLU A 166 -3.78 -11.65 -17.87
C GLU A 166 -4.98 -11.71 -16.91
N MET A 167 -6.11 -11.09 -17.26
CA MET A 167 -7.32 -11.14 -16.42
C MET A 167 -7.99 -12.51 -16.35
N ASN A 168 -7.64 -13.44 -17.24
CA ASN A 168 -8.15 -14.81 -17.20
C ASN A 168 -7.34 -15.70 -16.26
N ARG A 169 -6.20 -15.23 -15.76
CA ARG A 169 -5.32 -16.00 -14.87
C ARG A 169 -5.87 -16.06 -13.45
N GLY A 170 -5.68 -17.20 -12.79
CA GLY A 170 -6.32 -17.51 -11.51
C GLY A 170 -5.93 -16.55 -10.37
N GLU A 171 -4.70 -16.06 -10.39
CA GLU A 171 -4.17 -15.10 -9.42
C GLU A 171 -4.86 -13.73 -9.48
N ASN A 172 -5.43 -13.37 -10.64
CA ASN A 172 -6.15 -12.10 -10.84
C ASN A 172 -7.64 -12.18 -10.49
N ARG A 173 -8.13 -13.36 -10.09
CA ARG A 173 -9.52 -13.56 -9.66
C ARG A 173 -9.91 -12.55 -8.58
N GLY A 174 -11.08 -11.95 -8.72
CA GLY A 174 -11.60 -10.93 -7.82
C GLY A 174 -11.29 -9.48 -8.20
N LEU A 175 -10.50 -9.25 -9.26
CA LEU A 175 -10.24 -7.91 -9.79
C LEU A 175 -11.28 -7.46 -10.84
N GLU A 176 -12.24 -8.31 -11.20
CA GLU A 176 -13.15 -8.09 -12.33
C GLU A 176 -13.97 -6.80 -12.15
N GLU A 177 -14.49 -6.54 -10.94
CA GLU A 177 -15.30 -5.35 -10.63
C GLU A 177 -14.49 -4.05 -10.75
N ILE A 178 -13.25 -4.03 -10.22
CA ILE A 178 -12.40 -2.84 -10.32
C ILE A 178 -11.88 -2.64 -11.74
N VAL A 179 -11.55 -3.70 -12.48
CA VAL A 179 -11.15 -3.60 -13.89
C VAL A 179 -12.29 -3.04 -14.74
N ALA A 180 -13.52 -3.48 -14.51
CA ALA A 180 -14.69 -2.92 -15.19
C ALA A 180 -14.84 -1.41 -14.88
N GLN A 181 -14.69 -1.01 -13.63
CA GLN A 181 -14.74 0.39 -13.23
C GLN A 181 -13.59 1.22 -13.81
N THR A 182 -12.36 0.70 -13.84
CA THR A 182 -11.20 1.35 -14.45
C THR A 182 -11.40 1.55 -15.96
N ARG A 183 -12.00 0.59 -16.67
CA ARG A 183 -12.37 0.75 -18.09
C ARG A 183 -13.41 1.86 -18.30
N ILE A 184 -14.36 2.03 -17.37
CA ILE A 184 -15.32 3.15 -17.42
C ILE A 184 -14.58 4.49 -17.35
N TRP A 185 -13.69 4.66 -16.37
CA TRP A 185 -12.89 5.88 -16.25
C TRP A 185 -11.98 6.10 -17.46
N PHE A 186 -11.31 5.04 -17.94
CA PHE A 186 -10.48 5.15 -19.14
C PHE A 186 -11.28 5.63 -20.34
N ASN A 187 -12.45 5.04 -20.61
CA ASN A 187 -13.32 5.48 -21.70
C ASN A 187 -13.84 6.91 -21.53
N GLN A 188 -14.08 7.34 -20.29
CA GLN A 188 -14.54 8.70 -19.98
C GLN A 188 -13.43 9.75 -20.15
N TYR A 189 -12.15 9.38 -20.03
CA TYR A 189 -11.03 10.33 -19.96
C TYR A 189 -9.98 10.18 -21.06
N LYS A 190 -9.97 9.10 -21.85
CA LYS A 190 -8.96 8.83 -22.89
C LYS A 190 -8.81 9.94 -23.94
N GLN A 191 -9.85 10.72 -24.22
CA GLN A 191 -9.73 11.88 -25.12
C GLN A 191 -8.79 12.99 -24.59
N PHE A 192 -8.37 12.93 -23.32
CA PHE A 192 -7.37 13.81 -22.73
C PHE A 192 -5.97 13.18 -22.69
N ASN A 193 -5.72 12.15 -23.50
CA ASN A 193 -4.42 11.49 -23.64
C ASN A 193 -3.88 10.89 -22.33
N ILE A 194 -4.76 10.27 -21.54
CA ILE A 194 -4.35 9.44 -20.40
C ILE A 194 -3.99 8.02 -20.85
N GLY A 195 -3.04 7.38 -20.18
CA GLY A 195 -2.73 5.95 -20.33
C GLY A 195 -3.49 5.09 -19.30
N MET A 196 -3.69 3.82 -19.62
CA MET A 196 -4.23 2.83 -18.69
C MET A 196 -3.27 2.55 -17.54
N ALA A 197 -1.97 2.46 -17.82
CA ALA A 197 -0.93 2.22 -16.81
C ALA A 197 -0.97 3.30 -15.72
N ASP A 198 -0.99 4.57 -16.15
CA ASP A 198 -1.12 5.69 -15.23
C ASP A 198 -2.46 5.69 -14.50
N LEU A 199 -3.56 5.31 -15.15
CA LEU A 199 -4.87 5.27 -14.53
C LEU A 199 -4.94 4.25 -13.39
N ILE A 200 -4.31 3.09 -13.57
CA ILE A 200 -4.21 2.04 -12.55
C ILE A 200 -3.40 2.52 -11.34
N GLN A 201 -2.17 2.99 -11.58
CA GLN A 201 -1.27 3.41 -10.49
C GLN A 201 -1.76 4.68 -9.78
N PHE A 202 -2.33 5.64 -10.52
CA PHE A 202 -2.99 6.80 -9.94
C PHE A 202 -4.21 6.40 -9.11
N GLY A 203 -5.03 5.47 -9.62
CA GLY A 203 -6.18 4.94 -8.90
C GLY A 203 -5.83 4.30 -7.57
N ALA A 204 -4.74 3.53 -7.52
CA ALA A 204 -4.25 2.93 -6.28
C ALA A 204 -3.76 3.97 -5.26
N ASN A 205 -3.07 5.02 -5.71
CA ASN A 205 -2.67 6.13 -4.83
C ASN A 205 -3.88 6.94 -4.33
N VAL A 206 -4.87 7.20 -5.19
CA VAL A 206 -6.14 7.84 -4.76
C VAL A 206 -6.87 6.96 -3.75
N ALA A 207 -6.94 5.64 -3.96
CA ALA A 207 -7.56 4.72 -3.02
C ALA A 207 -6.85 4.73 -1.66
N THR A 208 -5.52 4.69 -1.67
CA THR A 208 -4.69 4.71 -0.46
C THR A 208 -4.99 5.94 0.40
N VAL A 209 -4.93 7.16 -0.16
CA VAL A 209 -5.21 8.40 0.59
C VAL A 209 -6.68 8.53 1.03
N ILE A 210 -7.62 7.92 0.30
CA ILE A 210 -9.05 7.95 0.62
C ILE A 210 -9.40 7.01 1.77
N CYS A 211 -8.73 5.85 1.87
CA CYS A 211 -8.79 5.03 3.07
C CYS A 211 -8.31 5.88 4.25
N PRO A 212 -9.10 6.02 5.34
CA PRO A 212 -8.71 6.88 6.45
C PRO A 212 -7.34 6.48 7.01
N LEU A 213 -6.54 7.48 7.40
CA LEU A 213 -5.14 7.39 7.84
C LEU A 213 -4.10 7.13 6.72
N GLY A 214 -4.54 6.95 5.47
CA GLY A 214 -3.63 6.68 4.36
C GLY A 214 -2.74 7.87 3.95
N PRO A 215 -1.49 7.60 3.52
CA PRO A 215 -0.52 8.62 3.12
C PRO A 215 -0.85 9.28 1.78
N ARG A 216 -0.27 10.47 1.52
CA ARG A 216 -0.31 11.12 0.20
C ARG A 216 0.97 10.81 -0.55
N ILE A 217 0.99 9.64 -1.18
CA ILE A 217 2.15 9.10 -1.92
C ILE A 217 2.46 9.98 -3.13
N ARG A 218 3.73 10.35 -3.32
CA ARG A 218 4.15 11.07 -4.53
C ARG A 218 3.82 10.24 -5.76
N THR A 219 3.10 10.86 -6.69
CA THR A 219 2.46 10.14 -7.79
C THR A 219 2.98 10.65 -9.12
N TYR A 220 3.41 9.74 -9.98
CA TYR A 220 4.02 10.06 -11.28
C TYR A 220 3.11 9.63 -12.42
N ILE A 221 3.12 10.40 -13.51
CA ILE A 221 2.31 10.20 -14.72
C ILE A 221 3.22 10.28 -15.93
N GLY A 222 2.94 9.49 -16.96
CA GLY A 222 3.67 9.43 -18.22
C GLY A 222 4.16 8.03 -18.58
N ARG A 223 3.61 6.98 -17.95
CA ARG A 223 3.94 5.59 -18.29
C ARG A 223 3.53 5.28 -19.73
N LYS A 224 4.24 4.34 -20.34
CA LYS A 224 3.85 3.80 -21.65
C LYS A 224 2.94 2.59 -21.43
N ASP A 225 1.78 2.61 -22.06
CA ASP A 225 0.86 1.48 -22.06
C ASP A 225 1.43 0.31 -22.87
N SER A 226 1.20 -0.91 -22.40
CA SER A 226 1.52 -2.17 -23.08
C SER A 226 0.28 -3.06 -23.16
N SER A 227 0.09 -3.74 -24.28
CA SER A 227 -0.89 -4.82 -24.44
C SER A 227 -0.25 -6.21 -24.50
N GLN A 228 1.07 -6.29 -24.24
CA GLN A 228 1.78 -7.56 -24.17
C GLN A 228 1.54 -8.20 -22.81
N ASN A 229 1.26 -9.50 -22.79
CA ASN A 229 1.08 -10.22 -21.55
C ASN A 229 2.38 -10.19 -20.72
N CYS A 230 2.28 -9.92 -19.43
CA CYS A 230 3.37 -10.18 -18.50
C CYS A 230 3.67 -11.70 -18.42
N PRO A 231 4.92 -12.10 -18.11
CA PRO A 231 5.25 -13.50 -17.89
C PRO A 231 4.40 -14.14 -16.78
N GLU A 232 4.15 -15.44 -16.90
CA GLU A 232 3.40 -16.19 -15.88
C GLU A 232 4.18 -16.35 -14.57
N SER A 233 3.47 -16.67 -13.48
CA SER A 233 4.06 -16.97 -12.17
C SER A 233 4.86 -15.82 -11.53
N MET A 234 4.54 -14.57 -11.89
CA MET A 234 5.21 -13.37 -11.34
C MET A 234 4.56 -12.83 -10.06
N LEU A 235 3.37 -13.32 -9.68
CA LEU A 235 2.61 -12.88 -8.51
C LEU A 235 2.69 -13.89 -7.34
N PRO A 236 2.72 -13.41 -6.08
CA PRO A 236 2.88 -14.27 -4.91
C PRO A 236 1.60 -15.10 -4.64
N PRO A 237 1.74 -16.41 -4.36
CA PRO A 237 0.64 -17.21 -3.85
C PRO A 237 0.42 -16.95 -2.35
N VAL A 238 -0.83 -17.01 -1.90
CA VAL A 238 -1.21 -16.85 -0.48
C VAL A 238 -0.64 -17.94 0.46
N THR A 239 -0.07 -18.99 -0.11
CA THR A 239 0.56 -20.12 0.58
C THR A 239 2.09 -20.16 0.42
N GLY A 240 2.69 -19.13 -0.17
CA GLY A 240 4.15 -19.07 -0.39
C GLY A 240 4.93 -19.12 0.92
N SER A 241 6.11 -19.75 0.91
CA SER A 241 7.05 -19.71 2.03
C SER A 241 7.68 -18.31 2.13
N ALA A 242 8.21 -17.96 3.31
CA ALA A 242 8.91 -16.69 3.48
C ALA A 242 10.10 -16.57 2.51
N ASP A 243 10.91 -17.62 2.33
CA ASP A 243 12.01 -17.65 1.36
C ASP A 243 11.55 -17.35 -0.06
N PHE A 244 10.52 -18.05 -0.54
CA PHE A 244 10.00 -17.87 -1.89
C PHE A 244 9.46 -16.45 -2.09
N LEU A 245 8.70 -15.93 -1.12
CA LEU A 245 8.09 -14.61 -1.22
C LEU A 245 9.14 -13.50 -1.16
N ILE A 246 10.15 -13.63 -0.30
CA ILE A 246 11.26 -12.68 -0.23
C ILE A 246 12.04 -12.70 -1.55
N GLU A 247 12.44 -13.87 -2.04
CA GLU A 247 13.15 -13.99 -3.33
C GLU A 247 12.34 -13.40 -4.49
N LEU A 248 11.03 -13.67 -4.53
CA LEU A 248 10.13 -13.14 -5.56
C LEU A 248 10.15 -11.61 -5.59
N PHE A 249 10.15 -10.95 -4.43
CA PHE A 249 10.18 -9.48 -4.34
C PHE A 249 11.59 -8.90 -4.52
N GLU A 250 12.64 -9.60 -4.10
CA GLU A 250 14.03 -9.18 -4.37
C GLU A 250 14.34 -9.18 -5.88
N ASN A 251 13.75 -10.12 -6.62
CA ASN A 251 13.76 -10.14 -8.07
C ASN A 251 13.00 -8.97 -8.70
N LYS A 252 12.17 -8.28 -7.91
CA LYS A 252 11.47 -7.02 -8.23
C LYS A 252 12.15 -5.81 -7.60
N THR A 253 13.37 -5.94 -7.10
CA THR A 253 14.14 -4.87 -6.41
C THR A 253 13.59 -4.43 -5.06
N ILE A 254 12.61 -5.16 -4.51
CA ILE A 254 11.99 -4.87 -3.22
C ILE A 254 12.57 -5.83 -2.18
N ARG A 255 13.24 -5.28 -1.17
CA ARG A 255 13.94 -6.04 -0.13
C ARG A 255 13.00 -6.32 1.06
N PRO A 256 13.41 -7.13 2.05
CA PRO A 256 12.53 -7.53 3.16
C PRO A 256 11.83 -6.36 3.89
N HIS A 257 12.51 -5.23 4.14
CA HIS A 257 11.86 -4.04 4.72
C HIS A 257 10.70 -3.59 3.84
N GLY A 258 10.97 -3.41 2.55
CA GLY A 258 9.98 -2.94 1.61
C GLY A 258 8.81 -3.90 1.40
N LEU A 259 9.07 -5.20 1.40
CA LEU A 259 8.01 -6.22 1.40
C LEU A 259 7.13 -6.09 2.65
N THR A 260 7.74 -5.88 3.83
CA THR A 260 7.02 -5.69 5.09
C THR A 260 6.10 -4.47 5.06
N ALA A 261 6.55 -3.37 4.45
CA ALA A 261 5.75 -2.18 4.26
C ALA A 261 4.56 -2.44 3.31
N LEU A 262 4.82 -3.03 2.14
CA LEU A 262 3.80 -3.27 1.11
C LEU A 262 2.68 -4.22 1.56
N ILE A 263 3.01 -5.31 2.28
CA ILE A 263 1.97 -6.23 2.78
C ILE A 263 1.04 -5.60 3.81
N GLY A 264 1.41 -4.45 4.40
CA GLY A 264 0.54 -3.67 5.26
C GLY A 264 -0.78 -3.25 4.59
N ALA A 265 -0.82 -3.17 3.25
CA ALA A 265 -2.04 -2.91 2.50
C ALA A 265 -3.20 -3.87 2.83
N HIS A 266 -2.87 -5.07 3.35
CA HIS A 266 -3.84 -6.04 3.85
C HIS A 266 -4.70 -5.53 5.02
N THR A 267 -4.36 -4.42 5.69
CA THR A 267 -5.25 -3.77 6.68
C THR A 267 -6.61 -3.38 6.08
N THR A 268 -6.64 -3.05 4.79
CA THR A 268 -7.89 -2.69 4.10
C THR A 268 -8.53 -3.86 3.35
N SER A 269 -8.24 -5.11 3.72
CA SER A 269 -8.58 -6.25 2.88
C SER A 269 -9.70 -7.12 3.44
N GLN A 270 -10.46 -7.75 2.54
CA GLN A 270 -11.44 -8.80 2.81
C GLN A 270 -11.28 -9.95 1.82
N GLN A 271 -11.07 -11.17 2.31
CA GLN A 271 -10.84 -12.32 1.44
C GLN A 271 -12.16 -12.92 0.94
N ARG A 272 -12.19 -13.39 -0.31
CA ARG A 272 -13.38 -14.05 -0.90
C ARG A 272 -13.13 -15.47 -1.39
N PHE A 273 -11.90 -15.78 -1.75
CA PHE A 273 -11.58 -16.97 -2.55
C PHE A 273 -10.57 -17.91 -1.90
N VAL A 274 -9.85 -17.46 -0.86
CA VAL A 274 -8.87 -18.30 -0.15
C VAL A 274 -9.60 -19.33 0.70
N ASP A 275 -10.60 -18.89 1.45
CA ASP A 275 -11.54 -19.76 2.13
C ASP A 275 -12.98 -19.29 1.79
N PRO A 276 -13.63 -19.93 0.82
CA PRO A 276 -15.00 -19.58 0.42
C PRO A 276 -16.03 -19.67 1.56
N SER A 277 -15.76 -20.48 2.60
CA SER A 277 -16.65 -20.59 3.76
C SER A 277 -16.60 -19.35 4.66
N ARG A 278 -15.48 -18.60 4.59
CA ARG A 278 -15.21 -17.36 5.32
C ARG A 278 -15.23 -16.13 4.41
N ALA A 279 -15.82 -16.23 3.21
CA ALA A 279 -15.82 -15.12 2.26
C ALA A 279 -16.44 -13.84 2.86
N GLY A 280 -15.71 -12.73 2.74
CA GLY A 280 -16.03 -11.43 3.34
C GLY A 280 -15.33 -11.16 4.67
N ASP A 281 -14.64 -12.16 5.24
CA ASP A 281 -13.85 -11.96 6.46
C ASP A 281 -12.63 -11.05 6.17
N PRO A 282 -12.33 -10.08 7.06
CA PRO A 282 -11.24 -9.13 6.89
C PRO A 282 -9.90 -9.69 7.38
N GLN A 283 -8.79 -9.07 6.95
CA GLN A 283 -7.44 -9.40 7.42
C GLN A 283 -7.05 -8.68 8.73
N ASP A 284 -7.87 -7.73 9.20
CA ASP A 284 -7.82 -7.17 10.55
C ASP A 284 -9.20 -6.71 11.05
N SER A 285 -9.25 -6.09 12.23
CA SER A 285 -10.48 -5.63 12.86
C SER A 285 -11.00 -4.26 12.39
N THR A 286 -10.37 -3.62 11.41
CA THR A 286 -10.72 -2.29 10.90
C THR A 286 -10.80 -2.25 9.36
N PRO A 287 -11.58 -3.14 8.73
CA PRO A 287 -11.65 -3.21 7.27
C PRO A 287 -12.00 -1.85 6.66
N GLY A 288 -11.20 -1.42 5.67
CA GLY A 288 -11.38 -0.15 4.98
C GLY A 288 -10.82 1.07 5.72
N VAL A 289 -9.93 0.86 6.70
CA VAL A 289 -9.12 1.89 7.36
C VAL A 289 -7.64 1.54 7.13
N TRP A 290 -6.82 2.52 6.75
CA TRP A 290 -5.40 2.34 6.45
C TRP A 290 -4.58 2.43 7.75
N ASP A 291 -4.72 1.44 8.63
CA ASP A 291 -4.06 1.44 9.94
C ASP A 291 -3.11 0.26 10.17
N VAL A 292 -2.46 0.22 11.33
CA VAL A 292 -1.46 -0.81 11.66
C VAL A 292 -2.03 -2.00 12.44
N LYS A 293 -3.35 -2.19 12.46
CA LYS A 293 -3.94 -3.35 13.17
C LYS A 293 -3.59 -4.66 12.51
N PHE A 294 -3.49 -4.71 11.19
CA PHE A 294 -2.97 -5.87 10.46
C PHE A 294 -1.69 -6.44 11.09
N TYR A 295 -0.71 -5.59 11.42
CA TYR A 295 0.55 -6.03 12.02
C TYR A 295 0.33 -6.63 13.41
N LYS A 296 -0.36 -5.91 14.30
CA LYS A 296 -0.66 -6.36 15.68
C LYS A 296 -1.44 -7.68 15.69
N GLU A 297 -2.46 -7.76 14.85
CA GLU A 297 -3.40 -8.86 14.80
C GLU A 297 -2.86 -10.06 14.04
N THR A 298 -1.87 -9.90 13.18
CA THR A 298 -1.15 -11.02 12.56
C THR A 298 -0.17 -11.68 13.55
N LEU A 299 0.56 -10.87 14.33
CA LEU A 299 1.51 -11.35 15.34
C LEU A 299 0.85 -12.07 16.52
N GLY A 300 -0.33 -11.61 16.94
CA GLY A 300 -0.88 -11.94 18.25
C GLY A 300 -2.31 -12.49 18.22
N SER A 301 -3.11 -12.01 19.17
CA SER A 301 -4.54 -12.30 19.28
C SER A 301 -5.33 -11.42 18.32
N ALA A 302 -6.36 -11.96 17.70
CA ALA A 302 -7.27 -11.22 16.83
C ALA A 302 -8.71 -11.69 17.04
N PRO A 303 -9.72 -10.86 16.71
CA PRO A 303 -11.11 -11.30 16.71
C PRO A 303 -11.33 -12.55 15.85
N ALA A 304 -12.36 -13.34 16.19
CA ALA A 304 -12.63 -14.64 15.57
C ALA A 304 -12.79 -14.55 14.04
N ARG A 305 -13.30 -13.42 13.54
CA ARG A 305 -13.52 -13.17 12.12
C ARG A 305 -12.27 -12.73 11.35
N VAL A 306 -11.21 -12.31 12.02
CA VAL A 306 -9.96 -11.97 11.31
C VAL A 306 -9.42 -13.21 10.61
N PHE A 307 -9.10 -13.08 9.33
CA PHE A 307 -8.57 -14.13 8.49
C PHE A 307 -7.12 -13.79 8.15
N ARG A 308 -6.17 -14.66 8.53
CA ARG A 308 -4.75 -14.46 8.22
C ARG A 308 -4.36 -15.35 7.06
N PHE A 309 -3.71 -14.80 6.03
CA PHE A 309 -3.12 -15.62 5.00
C PHE A 309 -1.91 -16.38 5.55
N ALA A 310 -1.66 -17.57 4.99
CA ALA A 310 -0.52 -18.37 5.41
C ALA A 310 0.79 -17.63 5.12
N SER A 311 0.87 -16.93 3.97
CA SER A 311 1.96 -16.03 3.60
C SER A 311 2.24 -14.94 4.65
N ASP A 312 1.20 -14.25 5.11
CA ASP A 312 1.34 -13.18 6.11
C ASP A 312 1.92 -13.73 7.43
N VAL A 313 1.44 -14.91 7.84
CA VAL A 313 1.87 -15.56 9.09
C VAL A 313 3.32 -16.04 9.02
N VAL A 314 3.77 -16.57 7.88
CA VAL A 314 5.17 -17.03 7.75
C VAL A 314 6.13 -15.84 7.62
N LEU A 315 5.74 -14.79 6.89
CA LEU A 315 6.54 -13.56 6.77
C LEU A 315 6.70 -12.88 8.14
N ALA A 316 5.62 -12.70 8.89
CA ALA A 316 5.66 -12.05 10.21
C ALA A 316 6.60 -12.73 11.23
N LYS A 317 6.98 -13.99 11.00
CA LYS A 317 7.88 -14.78 11.86
C LYS A 317 9.31 -14.90 11.32
N ASP A 318 9.53 -14.56 10.05
CA ASP A 318 10.84 -14.70 9.41
C ASP A 318 11.84 -13.70 10.02
N SER A 319 13.09 -14.10 10.22
CA SER A 319 14.10 -13.24 10.85
C SER A 319 14.45 -12.01 10.02
N ARG A 320 14.23 -12.03 8.70
CA ARG A 320 14.45 -10.90 7.79
C ARG A 320 13.32 -9.85 7.82
N ILE A 321 12.15 -10.20 8.35
CA ILE A 321 10.91 -9.39 8.30
C ILE A 321 10.44 -9.01 9.71
N SER A 322 10.53 -9.94 10.65
CA SER A 322 9.83 -9.87 11.95
C SER A 322 10.15 -8.64 12.79
N LYS A 323 11.35 -8.08 12.68
CA LYS A 323 11.73 -6.85 13.41
C LYS A 323 10.89 -5.65 12.92
N GLU A 324 10.82 -5.46 11.62
CA GLU A 324 10.08 -4.36 11.01
C GLU A 324 8.57 -4.55 11.17
N PHE A 325 8.11 -5.79 11.05
CA PHE A 325 6.72 -6.15 11.31
C PHE A 325 6.29 -5.80 12.75
N GLN A 326 7.19 -5.97 13.73
CA GLN A 326 6.97 -5.56 15.12
C GLN A 326 7.02 -4.03 15.32
N ALA A 327 7.89 -3.33 14.58
CA ALA A 327 7.98 -1.88 14.62
C ALA A 327 6.67 -1.22 14.17
N PHE A 328 6.10 -1.66 13.04
CA PHE A 328 4.78 -1.21 12.59
C PHE A 328 3.64 -1.58 13.55
N ALA A 329 3.74 -2.74 14.22
CA ALA A 329 2.81 -3.10 15.29
C ALA A 329 2.97 -2.26 16.57
N GLY A 330 4.05 -1.48 16.70
CA GLY A 330 4.41 -0.75 17.91
C GLY A 330 3.74 0.62 18.06
N GLN A 331 4.24 1.38 19.04
CA GLN A 331 3.94 2.80 19.18
C GLN A 331 4.68 3.58 18.09
N GLY A 332 4.02 4.56 17.46
CA GLY A 332 4.59 5.30 16.32
C GLY A 332 4.52 4.55 14.98
N GLY A 333 4.10 3.27 14.99
CA GLY A 333 4.08 2.44 13.79
C GLY A 333 3.25 2.99 12.62
N GLN A 334 2.22 3.80 12.87
CA GLN A 334 1.41 4.39 11.79
C GLN A 334 2.19 5.36 10.90
N SER A 335 2.95 6.29 11.49
CA SER A 335 3.73 7.26 10.71
C SER A 335 4.89 6.58 10.00
N HIS A 336 5.57 5.67 10.70
CA HIS A 336 6.64 4.85 10.14
C HIS A 336 6.14 4.03 8.93
N TRP A 337 5.06 3.26 9.11
CA TRP A 337 4.49 2.47 8.02
C TRP A 337 4.00 3.32 6.86
N ASN A 338 3.38 4.47 7.12
CA ASN A 338 2.91 5.36 6.06
C ASN A 338 4.07 5.87 5.18
N GLU A 339 5.19 6.24 5.78
CA GLU A 339 6.38 6.69 5.06
C GLU A 339 6.96 5.55 4.21
N ASP A 340 7.17 4.38 4.81
CA ASP A 340 7.76 3.24 4.11
C ASP A 340 6.86 2.67 3.03
N TYR A 341 5.56 2.57 3.31
CA TYR A 341 4.59 2.16 2.30
C TYR A 341 4.60 3.15 1.14
N ALA A 342 4.66 4.47 1.40
CA ALA A 342 4.73 5.46 0.35
C ALA A 342 6.01 5.29 -0.51
N ARG A 343 7.17 5.08 0.12
CA ARG A 343 8.45 4.88 -0.56
C ARG A 343 8.42 3.62 -1.44
N GLU A 344 7.92 2.53 -0.89
CA GLU A 344 7.94 1.23 -1.55
C GLU A 344 6.83 1.10 -2.59
N TYR A 345 5.71 1.79 -2.40
CA TYR A 345 4.69 1.89 -3.44
C TYR A 345 5.18 2.74 -4.62
N ILE A 346 6.00 3.78 -4.39
CA ILE A 346 6.66 4.51 -5.49
C ILE A 346 7.53 3.54 -6.30
N ARG A 347 8.39 2.76 -5.63
CA ARG A 347 9.21 1.71 -6.29
C ARG A 347 8.34 0.71 -7.05
N LEU A 348 7.31 0.16 -6.40
CA LEU A 348 6.37 -0.79 -7.02
C LEU A 348 5.73 -0.19 -8.28
N SER A 349 5.24 1.05 -8.20
CA SER A 349 4.57 1.74 -9.32
C SER A 349 5.51 2.11 -10.48
N LEU A 350 6.81 1.87 -10.34
CA LEU A 350 7.86 2.15 -11.32
C LEU A 350 8.53 0.87 -11.86
N LEU A 351 8.14 -0.32 -11.40
CA LEU A 351 8.63 -1.58 -11.96
C LEU A 351 8.29 -1.65 -13.46
N GLY A 352 9.27 -2.02 -14.28
CA GLY A 352 9.13 -2.09 -15.75
C GLY A 352 9.00 -0.74 -16.47
N VAL A 353 8.99 0.40 -15.78
CA VAL A 353 8.87 1.72 -16.42
C VAL A 353 10.22 2.15 -16.98
N GLN A 354 10.34 2.20 -18.31
CA GLN A 354 11.61 2.51 -19.00
C GLN A 354 11.85 4.00 -19.28
N ASN A 355 10.95 4.89 -18.84
CA ASN A 355 11.01 6.34 -19.12
C ASN A 355 10.81 7.19 -17.87
N ILE A 356 11.35 6.75 -16.73
CA ILE A 356 11.18 7.40 -15.41
C ILE A 356 11.69 8.85 -15.45
N ASN A 357 12.79 9.11 -16.14
CA ASN A 357 13.38 10.44 -16.28
C ASN A 357 12.45 11.44 -17.02
N SER A 358 11.40 10.96 -17.70
CA SER A 358 10.46 11.76 -18.47
C SER A 358 9.06 11.84 -17.86
N LEU A 359 8.84 11.28 -16.67
CA LEU A 359 7.55 11.34 -15.99
C LEU A 359 7.24 12.76 -15.49
N THR A 360 5.99 12.99 -15.10
CA THR A 360 5.55 14.21 -14.41
C THR A 360 5.03 13.85 -13.03
N GLU A 361 5.51 14.52 -11.99
CA GLU A 361 4.93 14.39 -10.66
C GLU A 361 3.58 15.13 -10.59
N CYS A 362 2.51 14.37 -10.36
CA CYS A 362 1.14 14.85 -10.28
C CYS A 362 0.49 14.66 -8.91
N THR A 363 1.28 14.61 -7.84
CA THR A 363 0.79 14.52 -6.45
C THR A 363 -0.24 15.61 -6.11
N LYS A 364 -0.12 16.79 -6.73
CA LYS A 364 -1.10 17.89 -6.60
C LYS A 364 -2.53 17.57 -7.05
N ALA A 365 -2.71 16.52 -7.85
CA ALA A 365 -4.02 16.05 -8.29
C ALA A 365 -4.73 15.16 -7.26
N LEU A 366 -4.01 14.55 -6.32
CA LEU A 366 -4.60 13.68 -5.31
C LEU A 366 -5.63 14.40 -4.43
N PRO A 367 -6.60 13.69 -3.84
CA PRO A 367 -7.45 14.25 -2.80
C PRO A 367 -6.66 14.50 -1.50
N GLY A 368 -7.27 15.22 -0.56
CA GLY A 368 -6.70 15.45 0.77
C GLY A 368 -6.77 14.20 1.65
N ARG A 369 -5.76 14.01 2.50
CA ARG A 369 -5.71 12.91 3.49
C ARG A 369 -6.75 13.08 4.59
N THR A 370 -7.19 11.95 5.16
CA THR A 370 -8.04 11.92 6.36
C THR A 370 -7.20 11.44 7.54
N GLY A 371 -6.66 12.36 8.35
CA GLY A 371 -5.68 12.03 9.42
C GLY A 371 -6.25 11.44 10.71
N SER A 372 -7.57 11.24 10.79
CA SER A 372 -8.23 10.61 11.95
C SER A 372 -9.48 9.87 11.50
N PHE A 373 -9.80 8.77 12.17
CA PHE A 373 -11.03 8.02 11.91
C PHE A 373 -11.69 7.57 13.21
N THR A 374 -13.02 7.65 13.25
CA THR A 374 -13.83 7.04 14.31
C THR A 374 -14.96 6.30 13.64
N ALA A 375 -14.99 4.98 13.82
CA ALA A 375 -16.03 4.15 13.26
C ALA A 375 -17.41 4.56 13.83
N PRO A 376 -18.38 4.96 12.98
CA PRO A 376 -19.70 5.36 13.44
C PRO A 376 -20.55 4.19 13.97
N ASP A 377 -20.06 2.97 13.84
CA ASP A 377 -20.71 1.70 14.14
C ASP A 377 -19.80 0.73 14.91
N GLN A 378 -18.79 1.23 15.64
CA GLN A 378 -17.77 0.41 16.30
C GLN A 378 -18.36 -0.74 17.15
N ALA A 379 -19.35 -0.44 17.99
CA ALA A 379 -19.97 -1.47 18.84
C ALA A 379 -20.68 -2.58 18.04
N ALA A 380 -21.17 -2.25 16.85
CA ALA A 380 -21.81 -3.20 15.95
C ALA A 380 -20.72 -4.02 15.22
N LEU A 381 -19.64 -3.37 14.79
CA LEU A 381 -18.46 -4.02 14.20
C LEU A 381 -17.82 -5.03 15.16
N ASP A 382 -17.59 -4.64 16.42
CA ASP A 382 -16.98 -5.52 17.42
C ASP A 382 -17.79 -6.81 17.63
N LYS A 383 -19.13 -6.68 17.68
CA LYS A 383 -20.03 -7.84 17.79
C LYS A 383 -19.93 -8.76 16.58
N TRP A 384 -19.87 -8.20 15.38
CA TRP A 384 -19.73 -8.99 14.16
C TRP A 384 -18.38 -9.69 14.09
N LEU A 385 -17.30 -9.01 14.47
CA LEU A 385 -15.93 -9.55 14.49
C LEU A 385 -15.74 -10.67 15.54
N ALA A 386 -16.52 -10.64 16.62
CA ALA A 386 -16.46 -11.64 17.69
C ALA A 386 -17.03 -13.02 17.30
N THR A 387 -17.79 -13.13 16.20
CA THR A 387 -18.38 -14.39 15.75
C THR A 387 -17.92 -14.75 14.34
N LYS A 388 -18.05 -16.03 13.97
CA LYS A 388 -17.89 -16.50 12.58
C LYS A 388 -19.23 -16.69 11.87
N ASP A 389 -20.34 -16.35 12.54
CA ASP A 389 -21.68 -16.54 11.98
C ASP A 389 -21.83 -15.74 10.70
N ARG A 390 -22.34 -16.39 9.67
CA ARG A 390 -22.37 -15.81 8.33
C ARG A 390 -23.60 -14.94 8.17
N VAL A 391 -23.40 -13.63 8.23
CA VAL A 391 -24.41 -12.65 7.86
C VAL A 391 -23.87 -11.89 6.65
N ALA A 392 -24.05 -12.46 5.45
CA ALA A 392 -23.50 -11.93 4.20
C ALA A 392 -23.79 -10.44 4.00
N LYS A 393 -24.99 -9.99 4.39
CA LYS A 393 -25.41 -8.59 4.32
C LYS A 393 -24.52 -7.62 5.13
N ILE A 394 -23.96 -8.06 6.26
CA ILE A 394 -23.04 -7.21 7.05
C ILE A 394 -21.69 -7.11 6.35
N ALA A 395 -21.16 -8.23 5.86
CA ALA A 395 -19.91 -8.26 5.11
C ALA A 395 -19.99 -7.39 3.86
N ASP A 396 -21.08 -7.47 3.10
CA ASP A 396 -21.32 -6.64 1.91
C ASP A 396 -21.48 -5.15 2.25
N GLU A 397 -22.16 -4.82 3.35
CA GLU A 397 -22.32 -3.42 3.76
C GLU A 397 -20.96 -2.81 4.15
N LEU A 398 -20.14 -3.52 4.93
CA LEU A 398 -18.75 -3.09 5.22
C LEU A 398 -17.91 -3.01 3.94
N ARG A 399 -18.09 -3.98 3.04
CA ARG A 399 -17.40 -4.02 1.76
C ARG A 399 -17.69 -2.78 0.95
N ASN A 400 -18.93 -2.28 0.97
CA ASN A 400 -19.33 -1.04 0.32
C ASN A 400 -19.02 0.24 1.12
N GLY A 401 -18.30 0.13 2.24
CA GLY A 401 -17.96 1.25 3.12
C GLY A 401 -19.18 1.85 3.85
N GLY A 402 -20.23 1.05 4.03
CA GLY A 402 -21.49 1.42 4.68
C GLY A 402 -21.43 1.41 6.21
N ASN A 403 -22.56 1.74 6.85
CA ASN A 403 -22.73 1.71 8.31
C ASN A 403 -23.59 0.49 8.68
N ILE A 404 -23.06 -0.40 9.52
CA ILE A 404 -23.71 -1.67 9.83
C ILE A 404 -24.63 -1.66 11.05
N SER A 405 -24.78 -0.52 11.73
CA SER A 405 -25.60 -0.41 12.94
C SER A 405 -27.06 -0.82 12.69
N SER A 406 -27.63 -0.39 11.56
CA SER A 406 -29.01 -0.72 11.18
C SER A 406 -29.17 -2.17 10.75
N VAL A 407 -28.16 -2.74 10.08
CA VAL A 407 -28.17 -4.11 9.58
C VAL A 407 -28.14 -5.10 10.76
N ILE A 408 -27.30 -4.83 11.76
CA ILE A 408 -27.17 -5.65 12.97
C ILE A 408 -28.46 -5.64 13.78
N ASN A 409 -29.07 -4.48 14.00
CA ASN A 409 -30.34 -4.40 14.75
C ASN A 409 -31.47 -5.19 14.07
N ASN A 410 -31.53 -5.16 12.75
CA ASN A 410 -32.53 -5.92 11.98
C ASN A 410 -32.27 -7.43 12.01
N VAL A 411 -31.00 -7.86 11.90
CA VAL A 411 -30.64 -9.29 11.93
C VAL A 411 -30.85 -9.88 13.32
N PHE A 412 -30.42 -9.19 14.39
CA PHE A 412 -30.68 -9.65 15.75
C PHE A 412 -32.15 -9.55 16.14
N GLY A 413 -32.89 -8.56 15.63
CA GLY A 413 -34.35 -8.48 15.78
C GLY A 413 -35.05 -9.67 15.12
N TRP A 414 -34.61 -10.04 13.92
CA TRP A 414 -35.11 -11.21 13.17
C TRP A 414 -34.78 -12.54 13.87
N LEU A 415 -33.52 -12.73 14.31
CA LEU A 415 -33.12 -13.91 15.07
C LEU A 415 -33.88 -14.04 16.40
N LYS A 416 -34.12 -12.92 17.11
CA LYS A 416 -34.97 -12.92 18.32
C LYS A 416 -36.42 -13.30 18.02
N SER A 417 -36.96 -12.84 16.90
CA SER A 417 -38.33 -13.15 16.46
C SER A 417 -38.50 -14.64 16.12
N ILE A 418 -37.48 -15.25 15.51
CA ILE A 418 -37.52 -16.66 15.09
C ILE A 418 -37.24 -17.63 16.24
N PHE A 419 -36.24 -17.32 17.07
CA PHE A 419 -35.76 -18.26 18.08
C PHE A 419 -36.30 -18.00 19.48
N GLY A 420 -37.15 -16.99 19.67
CA GLY A 420 -37.97 -16.85 20.88
C GLY A 420 -37.19 -16.74 22.19
N PHE A 421 -35.93 -16.28 22.19
CA PHE A 421 -35.16 -16.08 23.40
C PHE A 421 -35.79 -14.99 24.28
N ARG A 422 -36.65 -15.41 25.20
CA ARG A 422 -37.00 -14.69 26.43
C ARG A 422 -35.99 -15.12 27.50
N TYR A 423 -35.33 -14.13 28.11
CA TYR A 423 -34.43 -14.35 29.25
C TYR A 423 -35.13 -15.06 30.40
#